data_AF-A0A257WYA3-F1
#
_entry.id   AF-A0A257WYA3-F1
#
_cell.length_a   1.000
_cell.length_b   1.000
_cell.length_c   1.000
_cell.angle_alpha   90.00
_cell.angle_beta   90.00
_cell.angle_gamma   90.00
#
_symmetry.space_group_name_H-M   'P 1'
#
loop_
_entity.id
_entity.type
_entity.pdbx_description
1 polymer ?
#
loop_
_entity_poly.entity_id
_entity_poly.type
_entity_poly.pdbx_seq_one_letter_code
_entity_poly.pdbx_strand_id
1 'polypeptide(L)'
;KTGTSSTFRDNWALGYTPEFTVGVWVGNFDNTPMQDVSGVTGAGPIFRDVMLHLHEKHPATWFATPKGIVRARIDPRTGKRLTPQTPPARVSREEFFIGGKLPAVAQAGDYDARGRAILPREYGAWIGSGANWLGDLVTTAETGERQVLRITNPIPGTVVILDPDIRNSGSRLLLQAAGASQARWSCKTLELRSEGVHTFAILKPGRHEIEVRDEASGLSAKTFVIVREE
;
A
#
# COMPACT_ATOMS: atom_id res chain seq x y z
N LYS A 1 -9.43 10.25 -9.82
CA LYS A 1 -8.75 8.93 -9.78
C LYS A 1 -8.25 8.58 -11.17
N THR A 2 -6.98 8.20 -11.30
CA THR A 2 -6.43 7.65 -12.54
C THR A 2 -6.40 6.12 -12.50
N GLY A 3 -6.45 5.48 -13.67
CA GLY A 3 -6.27 4.04 -13.84
C GLY A 3 -5.44 3.77 -15.10
N THR A 4 -4.54 2.80 -15.01
CA THR A 4 -3.74 2.31 -16.14
C THR A 4 -3.84 0.80 -16.12
N SER A 5 -4.22 0.15 -17.23
CA SER A 5 -4.21 -1.32 -17.28
C SER A 5 -2.79 -1.87 -17.27
N SER A 6 -2.60 -3.08 -16.75
CA SER A 6 -1.28 -3.72 -16.57
C SER A 6 -0.49 -3.93 -17.88
N THR A 7 -1.17 -3.81 -19.03
CA THR A 7 -0.60 -3.93 -20.38
C THR A 7 -0.63 -2.61 -21.15
N PHE A 8 -0.89 -1.48 -20.49
CA PHE A 8 -0.93 -0.13 -21.08
C PHE A 8 -1.93 0.03 -22.24
N ARG A 9 -3.01 -0.76 -22.24
CA ARG A 9 -4.06 -0.70 -23.27
C ARG A 9 -5.15 0.30 -22.96
N ASP A 10 -5.34 0.60 -21.68
CA ASP A 10 -6.40 1.44 -21.18
C ASP A 10 -5.84 2.46 -20.21
N ASN A 11 -6.15 3.72 -20.48
CA ASN A 11 -5.88 4.82 -19.58
C ASN A 11 -7.20 5.49 -19.22
N TRP A 12 -7.48 5.56 -17.92
CA TRP A 12 -8.70 6.12 -17.37
C TRP A 12 -8.40 7.30 -16.46
N ALA A 13 -9.26 8.32 -16.54
CA ALA A 13 -9.34 9.40 -15.57
C ALA A 13 -10.81 9.64 -15.23
N LEU A 14 -11.17 9.45 -13.95
CA LEU A 14 -12.51 9.73 -13.43
C LEU A 14 -12.43 10.74 -12.31
N GLY A 15 -13.37 11.67 -12.27
CA GLY A 15 -13.48 12.65 -11.20
C GLY A 15 -14.83 13.35 -11.23
N TYR A 16 -15.12 14.09 -10.17
CA TYR A 16 -16.42 14.72 -10.00
C TYR A 16 -16.33 16.00 -9.17
N THR A 17 -17.31 16.87 -9.41
CA THR A 17 -17.78 17.96 -8.54
C THR A 17 -19.24 17.69 -8.18
N PRO A 18 -19.88 18.50 -7.32
CA PRO A 18 -21.33 18.41 -7.13
C PRO A 18 -22.13 18.58 -8.43
N GLU A 19 -21.60 19.33 -9.40
CA GLU A 19 -22.27 19.64 -10.66
C GLU A 19 -22.04 18.58 -11.75
N PHE A 20 -20.84 18.03 -11.82
CA PHE A 20 -20.44 17.16 -12.94
C PHE A 20 -19.71 15.91 -12.49
N THR A 21 -19.96 14.81 -13.20
CA THR A 21 -19.11 13.62 -13.17
C THR A 21 -18.53 13.42 -14.56
N VAL A 22 -17.20 13.34 -14.65
CA VAL A 22 -16.49 13.16 -15.91
C VAL A 22 -15.65 11.89 -15.82
N GLY A 23 -15.82 11.04 -16.83
CA GLY A 23 -14.97 9.87 -17.07
C GLY A 23 -14.35 9.97 -18.44
N VAL A 24 -13.05 9.79 -18.51
CA VAL A 24 -12.27 9.77 -19.75
C VAL A 24 -11.58 8.43 -19.87
N TRP A 25 -11.74 7.81 -21.03
CA TRP A 25 -10.96 6.67 -21.48
C TRP A 25 -10.12 7.06 -22.68
N VAL A 26 -8.89 6.57 -22.71
CA VAL A 26 -7.99 6.64 -23.85
C VAL A 26 -7.41 5.24 -24.06
N GLY A 27 -7.48 4.77 -25.30
CA GLY A 27 -6.93 3.49 -25.74
C GLY A 27 -6.98 3.37 -27.26
N ASN A 28 -6.25 2.39 -27.79
CA ASN A 28 -6.32 2.08 -29.21
C ASN A 28 -7.55 1.19 -29.46
N PHE A 29 -8.34 1.51 -30.49
CA PHE A 29 -9.54 0.72 -30.83
C PHE A 29 -9.25 -0.73 -31.24
N ASP A 30 -8.02 -1.01 -31.68
CA ASP A 30 -7.54 -2.34 -32.02
C ASP A 30 -6.94 -3.11 -30.83
N ASN A 31 -7.06 -2.56 -29.62
CA ASN A 31 -6.58 -3.15 -28.36
C ASN A 31 -5.05 -3.32 -28.29
N THR A 32 -4.30 -2.66 -29.18
CA THR A 32 -2.84 -2.64 -29.09
C THR A 32 -2.37 -1.79 -27.89
N PRO A 33 -1.29 -2.18 -27.19
CA PRO A 33 -0.71 -1.36 -26.12
C PRO A 33 -0.34 0.05 -26.61
N MET A 34 -0.65 1.07 -25.82
CA MET A 34 -0.11 2.41 -26.03
C MET A 34 1.35 2.47 -25.54
N GLN A 35 2.21 3.19 -26.27
CA GLN A 35 3.61 3.38 -25.88
C GLN A 35 3.77 4.66 -25.07
N ASP A 36 4.41 4.57 -23.90
CA ASP A 36 4.70 5.70 -23.01
C ASP A 36 3.47 6.50 -22.51
N VAL A 37 2.27 5.90 -22.52
CA VAL A 37 1.04 6.55 -22.03
C VAL A 37 0.55 5.89 -20.73
N SER A 38 0.39 6.70 -19.69
CA SER A 38 -0.22 6.33 -18.41
C SER A 38 -1.54 7.09 -18.21
N GLY A 39 -2.33 6.73 -17.20
CA GLY A 39 -3.55 7.47 -16.86
C GLY A 39 -3.32 8.97 -16.61
N VAL A 40 -2.11 9.37 -16.17
CA VAL A 40 -1.74 10.78 -15.95
C VAL A 40 -1.38 11.50 -17.25
N THR A 41 -0.84 10.81 -18.25
CA THR A 41 -0.39 11.40 -19.52
C THR A 41 -1.38 11.23 -20.68
N GLY A 42 -2.30 10.25 -20.60
CA GLY A 42 -3.33 10.00 -21.61
C GLY A 42 -4.69 10.64 -21.26
N ALA A 43 -5.43 10.01 -20.35
CA ALA A 43 -6.79 10.46 -19.99
C ALA A 43 -6.82 11.70 -19.10
N GLY A 44 -5.77 11.91 -18.27
CA GLY A 44 -5.68 13.03 -17.32
C GLY A 44 -5.80 14.42 -17.95
N PRO A 45 -5.04 14.75 -19.02
CA PRO A 45 -5.13 16.06 -19.68
C PRO A 45 -6.50 16.34 -20.30
N ILE A 46 -7.10 15.36 -20.96
CA ILE A 46 -8.45 15.50 -21.54
C ILE A 46 -9.47 15.72 -20.43
N PHE A 47 -9.38 14.95 -19.33
CA PHE A 47 -10.24 15.15 -18.16
C PHE A 47 -10.12 16.58 -17.61
N ARG A 48 -8.89 17.10 -17.48
CA ARG A 48 -8.65 18.48 -17.03
C ARG A 48 -9.34 19.50 -17.94
N ASP A 49 -9.14 19.40 -19.25
CA ASP A 49 -9.64 20.39 -20.19
C ASP A 49 -11.18 20.37 -20.25
N VAL A 50 -11.79 19.19 -20.20
CA VAL A 50 -13.25 19.05 -20.08
C VAL A 50 -13.77 19.69 -18.79
N MET A 51 -13.17 19.40 -17.63
CA MET A 51 -13.61 19.96 -16.36
C MET A 51 -13.46 21.49 -16.33
N LEU A 52 -12.35 22.02 -16.86
CA LEU A 52 -12.15 23.47 -16.95
C LEU A 52 -13.20 24.13 -17.86
N HIS A 53 -13.48 23.51 -19.00
CA HIS A 53 -14.49 24.02 -19.94
C HIS A 53 -15.90 24.02 -19.32
N LEU A 54 -16.30 22.92 -18.67
CA LEU A 54 -17.60 22.83 -17.98
C LEU A 54 -17.75 23.93 -16.93
N HIS A 55 -16.66 24.25 -16.21
CA HIS A 55 -16.66 25.24 -15.15
C HIS A 55 -16.46 26.70 -15.61
N GLU A 56 -16.33 26.98 -16.92
CA GLU A 56 -16.32 28.36 -17.44
C GLU A 56 -17.62 29.11 -17.15
N LYS A 57 -18.76 28.40 -17.21
CA LYS A 57 -20.11 28.97 -17.00
C LYS A 57 -20.82 28.43 -15.77
N HIS A 58 -20.30 27.37 -15.17
CA HIS A 58 -20.86 26.73 -13.98
C HIS A 58 -19.79 26.73 -12.89
N PRO A 59 -19.76 27.71 -11.96
CA PRO A 59 -18.75 27.73 -10.90
C PRO A 59 -18.75 26.42 -10.10
N ALA A 60 -17.56 25.87 -9.81
CA ALA A 60 -17.43 24.66 -9.01
C ALA A 60 -17.79 24.93 -7.55
N THR A 61 -18.66 24.10 -6.97
CA THR A 61 -18.90 24.10 -5.51
C THR A 61 -18.16 22.97 -4.82
N TRP A 62 -18.05 23.07 -3.49
CA TRP A 62 -17.46 22.01 -2.67
C TRP A 62 -18.52 21.37 -1.78
N PHE A 63 -18.36 20.08 -1.51
CA PHE A 63 -19.26 19.34 -0.64
C PHE A 63 -19.26 19.92 0.78
N ALA A 64 -20.46 20.07 1.36
CA ALA A 64 -20.58 20.37 2.78
C ALA A 64 -19.97 19.25 3.62
N THR A 65 -19.24 19.61 4.67
CA THR A 65 -18.68 18.62 5.60
C THR A 65 -19.80 17.81 6.24
N PRO A 66 -19.82 16.47 6.08
CA PRO A 66 -20.86 15.65 6.69
C PRO A 66 -20.87 15.75 8.22
N LYS A 67 -22.06 15.60 8.83
CA LYS A 67 -22.18 15.51 10.29
C LYS A 67 -21.34 14.33 10.81
N GLY A 68 -20.68 14.53 11.94
CA GLY A 68 -19.86 13.51 12.58
C GLY A 68 -18.44 13.37 12.01
N ILE A 69 -18.03 14.19 11.05
CA ILE A 69 -16.61 14.34 10.72
C ILE A 69 -15.94 15.25 11.75
N VAL A 70 -14.80 14.80 12.28
CA VAL A 70 -13.97 15.54 13.25
C VAL A 70 -12.57 15.72 12.68
N ARG A 71 -11.86 16.75 13.16
CA ARG A 71 -10.45 16.97 12.84
C ARG A 71 -9.59 16.51 14.00
N ALA A 72 -8.44 15.90 13.69
CA ALA A 72 -7.45 15.57 14.70
C ALA A 72 -6.05 15.80 14.15
N ARG A 73 -5.15 16.23 15.03
CA ARG A 73 -3.72 16.37 14.72
C ARG A 73 -3.09 14.98 14.80
N ILE A 74 -2.41 14.56 13.74
CA ILE A 74 -1.72 13.28 13.64
C ILE A 74 -0.25 13.51 13.27
N ASP A 75 0.58 12.52 13.56
CA ASP A 75 1.92 12.42 12.96
C ASP A 75 1.82 11.56 11.68
N PRO A 76 2.11 12.11 10.49
CA PRO A 76 1.97 11.38 9.23
C PRO A 76 2.93 10.20 9.11
N ARG A 77 3.99 10.15 9.94
CA ARG A 77 4.99 9.07 9.93
C ARG A 77 4.49 7.82 10.65
N THR A 78 3.68 8.00 11.70
CA THR A 78 3.13 6.88 12.51
C THR A 78 1.65 6.65 12.26
N GLY A 79 0.94 7.62 11.67
CA GLY A 79 -0.52 7.62 11.52
C GLY A 79 -1.28 7.82 12.84
N LYS A 80 -0.57 8.01 13.96
CA LYS A 80 -1.14 8.12 15.30
C LYS A 80 -1.50 9.56 15.64
N ARG A 81 -2.50 9.71 16.51
CA ARG A 81 -3.01 11.00 16.96
C ARG A 81 -2.11 11.62 18.02
N LEU A 82 -1.83 12.90 17.86
CA LEU A 82 -1.07 13.73 18.79
C LEU A 82 -2.02 14.39 19.80
N THR A 83 -1.64 14.34 21.07
CA THR A 83 -2.34 14.96 22.20
C THR A 83 -1.34 15.76 23.03
N PRO A 84 -1.78 16.62 23.98
CA PRO A 84 -0.85 17.31 24.88
C PRO A 84 0.04 16.37 25.71
N GLN A 85 -0.36 15.11 25.89
CA GLN A 85 0.40 14.08 26.61
C GLN A 85 1.38 13.32 25.72
N THR A 86 1.32 13.54 24.41
CA THR A 86 2.22 12.89 23.45
C THR A 86 3.61 13.52 23.53
N PRO A 87 4.70 12.73 23.44
CA PRO A 87 6.04 13.28 23.31
C PRO A 87 6.15 14.27 22.13
N PRO A 88 7.13 15.19 22.14
CA PRO A 88 7.33 16.12 21.03
C PRO A 88 7.54 15.39 19.68
N ALA A 89 6.48 15.35 18.88
CA ALA A 89 6.56 14.90 17.50
C ALA A 89 7.13 16.04 16.64
N ARG A 90 8.19 15.75 15.87
CA ARG A 90 8.82 16.72 14.96
C ARG A 90 7.91 17.17 13.82
N VAL A 91 6.89 16.37 13.48
CA VAL A 91 5.97 16.63 12.37
C VAL A 91 4.54 16.40 12.83
N SER A 92 3.63 17.21 12.29
CA SER A 92 2.21 17.01 12.49
C SER A 92 1.41 17.50 11.29
N ARG A 93 0.27 16.85 11.03
CA ARG A 93 -0.73 17.31 10.09
C ARG A 93 -2.11 17.22 10.73
N GLU A 94 -3.02 18.11 10.35
CA GLU A 94 -4.42 17.98 10.72
C GLU A 94 -5.17 17.19 9.67
N GLU A 95 -5.94 16.20 10.09
CA GLU A 95 -6.69 15.31 9.19
C GLU A 95 -8.13 15.12 9.62
N PHE A 96 -8.96 14.72 8.67
CA PHE A 96 -10.38 14.42 8.89
C PHE A 96 -10.60 12.95 9.25
N PHE A 97 -11.50 12.71 10.22
CA PHE A 97 -11.87 11.38 10.70
C PHE A 97 -13.37 11.29 10.94
N ILE A 98 -13.89 10.08 10.92
CA ILE A 98 -15.24 9.79 11.42
C ILE A 98 -15.20 9.84 12.95
N GLY A 99 -16.13 10.56 13.57
CA GLY A 99 -16.29 10.65 15.01
C GLY A 99 -16.40 9.27 15.65
N GLY A 100 -15.66 9.06 16.74
CA GLY A 100 -15.55 7.75 17.40
C GLY A 100 -14.58 6.76 16.72
N LYS A 101 -14.07 7.05 15.51
CA LYS A 101 -13.07 6.24 14.80
C LYS A 101 -11.74 6.98 14.63
N LEU A 102 -11.25 7.53 15.73
CA LEU A 102 -9.98 8.27 15.73
C LEU A 102 -8.80 7.29 15.84
N PRO A 103 -7.64 7.62 15.25
CA PRO A 103 -6.43 6.80 15.40
C PRO A 103 -6.01 6.69 16.87
N ALA A 104 -5.24 5.65 17.17
CA ALA A 104 -4.62 5.48 18.48
C ALA A 104 -3.77 6.71 18.84
N VAL A 105 -3.71 7.03 20.14
CA VAL A 105 -2.86 8.13 20.63
C VAL A 105 -1.40 7.69 20.59
N ALA A 106 -0.54 8.54 20.04
CA ALA A 106 0.89 8.29 20.00
C ALA A 106 1.49 8.29 21.42
N GLN A 107 2.38 7.33 21.67
CA GLN A 107 3.00 7.02 22.96
C GLN A 107 4.51 7.32 22.93
N ALA A 108 5.15 7.29 24.10
CA ALA A 108 6.61 7.43 24.22
C ALA A 108 7.39 6.46 23.32
N GLY A 109 6.96 5.19 23.25
CA GLY A 109 7.62 4.17 22.42
C GLY A 109 7.46 4.34 20.91
N ASP A 110 6.67 5.31 20.44
CA ASP A 110 6.55 5.62 19.01
C ASP A 110 7.69 6.50 18.49
N TYR A 111 8.51 7.03 19.41
CA TYR A 111 9.55 7.99 19.12
C TYR A 111 10.85 7.64 19.83
N ASP A 112 11.98 7.90 19.18
CA ASP A 112 13.27 7.84 19.87
C ASP A 112 13.51 9.09 20.73
N ALA A 113 14.60 9.11 21.48
CA ALA A 113 15.00 10.25 22.33
C ALA A 113 15.16 11.57 21.55
N ARG A 114 15.29 11.51 20.22
CA ARG A 114 15.40 12.70 19.37
C ARG A 114 14.06 13.10 18.75
N GLY A 115 12.96 12.35 18.95
CA GLY A 115 11.64 12.63 18.36
C GLY A 115 11.46 12.11 16.93
N ARG A 116 12.32 11.19 16.48
CA ARG A 116 12.17 10.47 15.20
C ARG A 116 11.13 9.38 15.37
N ALA A 117 10.25 9.22 14.39
CA ALA A 117 9.24 8.16 14.43
C ALA A 117 9.94 6.80 14.28
N ILE A 118 9.66 5.88 15.22
CA ILE A 118 10.19 4.52 15.18
C ILE A 118 9.30 3.69 14.26
N LEU A 119 9.81 3.34 13.09
CA LEU A 119 9.15 2.48 12.11
C LEU A 119 9.51 1.00 12.34
N PRO A 120 8.64 0.08 11.91
CA PRO A 120 8.95 -1.35 11.88
C PRO A 120 10.24 -1.67 11.10
N ARG A 121 10.95 -2.74 11.48
CA ARG A 121 12.26 -3.11 10.92
C ARG A 121 12.23 -3.39 9.41
N GLU A 122 11.08 -3.77 8.84
CA GLU A 122 10.94 -3.92 7.38
C GLU A 122 11.23 -2.63 6.60
N TYR A 123 11.12 -1.47 7.24
CA TYR A 123 11.51 -0.18 6.65
C TYR A 123 13.02 0.08 6.71
N GLY A 124 13.82 -0.76 7.37
CA GLY A 124 15.26 -0.54 7.57
C GLY A 124 16.04 -0.43 6.26
N ALA A 125 15.75 -1.29 5.27
CA ALA A 125 16.37 -1.22 3.95
C ALA A 125 16.03 0.10 3.23
N TRP A 126 14.78 0.55 3.33
CA TRP A 126 14.36 1.82 2.75
C TRP A 126 14.99 3.02 3.48
N ILE A 127 15.00 3.02 4.83
CA ILE A 127 15.59 4.07 5.66
C ILE A 127 17.08 4.27 5.35
N GLY A 128 17.82 3.19 5.12
CA GLY A 128 19.23 3.22 4.73
C GLY A 128 19.49 3.52 3.25
N SER A 129 18.45 3.64 2.42
CA SER A 129 18.58 3.87 0.98
C SER A 129 18.47 5.37 0.60
N GLY A 130 18.96 5.73 -0.59
CA GLY A 130 18.74 7.06 -1.18
C GLY A 130 17.27 7.38 -1.49
N ALA A 131 16.36 6.42 -1.39
CA ALA A 131 14.92 6.62 -1.56
C ALA A 131 14.23 7.11 -0.26
N ASN A 132 14.95 7.22 0.86
CA ASN A 132 14.41 7.75 2.10
C ASN A 132 14.25 9.28 2.05
N TRP A 133 13.12 9.71 1.52
CA TRP A 133 12.73 11.12 1.48
C TRP A 133 12.31 11.68 2.85
N LEU A 134 12.08 10.84 3.86
CA LEU A 134 11.83 11.30 5.24
C LEU A 134 13.12 11.61 6.01
N GLY A 135 14.28 11.17 5.51
CA GLY A 135 15.59 11.44 6.11
C GLY A 135 15.63 11.11 7.61
N ASP A 136 16.16 12.05 8.41
CA ASP A 136 16.28 11.92 9.87
C ASP A 136 14.94 12.11 10.63
N LEU A 137 13.79 12.09 9.95
CA LEU A 137 12.50 12.10 10.65
C LEU A 137 12.06 10.72 11.13
N VAL A 138 12.71 9.66 10.67
CA VAL A 138 12.35 8.27 10.96
C VAL A 138 13.58 7.47 11.37
N THR A 139 13.34 6.42 12.14
CA THR A 139 14.34 5.42 12.48
C THR A 139 13.67 4.05 12.58
N THR A 140 14.44 2.98 12.73
CA THR A 140 13.91 1.64 13.02
C THR A 140 14.14 1.30 14.48
N ALA A 141 13.26 0.51 15.08
CA ALA A 141 13.49 -0.01 16.43
C ALA A 141 14.86 -0.72 16.52
N GLU A 142 15.71 -0.31 17.48
CA GLU A 142 16.96 -1.00 17.78
C GLU A 142 16.68 -2.34 18.48
N THR A 143 17.66 -3.25 18.40
CA THR A 143 17.68 -4.72 18.64
C THR A 143 17.29 -5.23 20.05
N GLY A 144 16.37 -4.58 20.77
CA GLY A 144 15.97 -4.95 22.12
C GLY A 144 14.58 -5.57 22.28
N GLU A 145 13.65 -5.36 21.35
CA GLU A 145 12.30 -5.93 21.45
C GLU A 145 12.18 -7.22 20.64
N ARG A 146 11.55 -8.25 21.25
CA ARG A 146 11.38 -9.61 20.70
C ARG A 146 11.16 -9.56 19.18
N GLN A 147 12.04 -10.22 18.43
CA GLN A 147 11.79 -10.52 17.02
C GLN A 147 10.46 -11.25 16.94
N VAL A 148 9.41 -10.56 16.51
CA VAL A 148 8.15 -11.22 16.14
C VAL A 148 8.25 -11.47 14.65
N LEU A 149 8.62 -12.69 14.29
CA LEU A 149 8.55 -13.15 12.91
C LEU A 149 7.09 -13.07 12.46
N ARG A 150 6.83 -12.32 11.39
CA ARG A 150 5.49 -12.20 10.80
C ARG A 150 5.56 -12.25 9.28
N ILE A 151 4.59 -12.91 8.68
CA ILE A 151 4.41 -12.88 7.22
C ILE A 151 3.67 -11.58 6.87
N THR A 152 4.28 -10.76 6.01
CA THR A 152 3.71 -9.50 5.51
C THR A 152 3.04 -9.67 4.15
N ASN A 153 3.38 -10.72 3.41
CA ASN A 153 2.70 -11.11 2.18
C ASN A 153 2.79 -12.64 1.97
N PRO A 154 1.66 -13.36 1.83
CA PRO A 154 0.28 -12.90 1.99
C PRO A 154 -0.13 -12.73 3.46
N ILE A 155 -0.97 -11.73 3.73
CA ILE A 155 -1.65 -11.62 5.03
C ILE A 155 -2.73 -12.71 5.17
N PRO A 156 -3.06 -13.16 6.39
CA PRO A 156 -4.07 -14.21 6.56
C PRO A 156 -5.40 -13.83 5.91
N GLY A 157 -5.90 -14.67 5.01
CA GLY A 157 -7.16 -14.42 4.31
C GLY A 157 -7.02 -13.73 2.96
N THR A 158 -5.80 -13.46 2.47
CA THR A 158 -5.60 -13.00 1.10
C THR A 158 -6.31 -13.93 0.11
N VAL A 159 -7.14 -13.35 -0.74
CA VAL A 159 -7.79 -14.04 -1.86
C VAL A 159 -7.10 -13.59 -3.14
N VAL A 160 -6.62 -14.54 -3.94
CA VAL A 160 -6.03 -14.29 -5.27
C VAL A 160 -6.93 -14.92 -6.32
N ILE A 161 -7.22 -14.19 -7.39
CA ILE A 161 -7.97 -14.67 -8.54
C ILE A 161 -6.97 -14.89 -9.67
N LEU A 162 -6.94 -16.10 -10.22
CA LEU A 162 -6.16 -16.43 -11.41
C LEU A 162 -6.96 -16.03 -12.64
N ASP A 163 -6.54 -14.94 -13.27
CA ASP A 163 -7.09 -14.46 -14.53
C ASP A 163 -6.43 -15.23 -15.70
N PRO A 164 -7.21 -16.00 -16.49
CA PRO A 164 -6.68 -16.80 -17.60
C PRO A 164 -6.12 -15.95 -18.76
N ASP A 165 -6.49 -14.68 -18.86
CA ASP A 165 -6.02 -13.78 -19.92
C ASP A 165 -4.62 -13.19 -19.63
N ILE A 166 -4.15 -13.27 -18.39
CA ILE A 166 -2.80 -12.81 -17.99
C ILE A 166 -1.77 -13.90 -18.26
N ARG A 167 -1.22 -13.92 -19.49
CA ARG A 167 -0.17 -14.87 -19.89
C ARG A 167 1.14 -14.66 -19.09
N ASN A 168 1.73 -15.76 -18.62
CA ASN A 168 3.10 -15.91 -18.13
C ASN A 168 3.50 -15.26 -16.78
N SER A 169 2.65 -14.47 -16.11
CA SER A 169 2.99 -13.85 -14.80
C SER A 169 1.89 -13.90 -13.72
N GLY A 170 0.63 -14.19 -14.08
CA GLY A 170 -0.52 -14.12 -13.15
C GLY A 170 -0.55 -15.19 -12.06
N SER A 171 0.31 -16.21 -12.14
CA SER A 171 0.30 -17.36 -11.22
C SER A 171 1.40 -17.32 -10.16
N ARG A 172 2.05 -16.17 -9.92
CA ARG A 172 3.13 -16.06 -8.91
C ARG A 172 2.76 -15.08 -7.80
N LEU A 173 2.98 -15.49 -6.57
CA LEU A 173 2.81 -14.66 -5.38
C LEU A 173 4.15 -14.46 -4.67
N LEU A 174 4.63 -13.22 -4.57
CA LEU A 174 5.82 -12.89 -3.80
C LEU A 174 5.57 -13.12 -2.30
N LEU A 175 6.47 -13.87 -1.66
CA LEU A 175 6.42 -14.13 -0.22
C LEU A 175 7.34 -13.15 0.52
N GLN A 176 6.80 -12.49 1.54
CA GLN A 176 7.53 -11.52 2.34
C GLN A 176 7.26 -11.72 3.83
N ALA A 177 8.32 -11.62 4.63
CA ALA A 177 8.25 -11.70 6.08
C ALA A 177 9.08 -10.57 6.70
N ALA A 178 8.59 -10.03 7.81
CA ALA A 178 9.33 -9.11 8.66
C ALA A 178 9.89 -9.85 9.88
N GLY A 179 11.05 -9.42 10.35
CA GLY A 179 11.72 -10.00 11.51
C GLY A 179 12.61 -11.22 11.22
N ALA A 180 12.62 -11.74 9.98
CA ALA A 180 13.55 -12.79 9.56
C ALA A 180 14.88 -12.20 9.05
N SER A 181 15.99 -12.78 9.47
CA SER A 181 17.31 -12.55 8.89
C SER A 181 17.69 -13.62 7.87
N GLN A 182 17.20 -14.85 8.05
CA GLN A 182 17.42 -15.99 7.18
C GLN A 182 16.09 -16.74 7.00
N ALA A 183 15.23 -16.21 6.14
CA ALA A 183 13.90 -16.75 5.91
C ALA A 183 13.93 -18.02 5.06
N ARG A 184 13.48 -19.15 5.62
CA ARG A 184 13.15 -20.37 4.89
C ARG A 184 11.64 -20.52 4.78
N TRP A 185 11.14 -20.49 3.55
CA TRP A 185 9.73 -20.67 3.25
C TRP A 185 9.37 -22.14 3.00
N SER A 186 8.16 -22.53 3.38
CA SER A 186 7.61 -23.84 3.02
C SER A 186 6.10 -23.77 2.79
N CYS A 187 5.62 -24.62 1.89
CA CYS A 187 4.20 -24.84 1.62
C CYS A 187 4.03 -26.30 1.20
N LYS A 188 3.03 -27.00 1.75
CA LYS A 188 2.77 -28.41 1.39
C LYS A 188 2.15 -28.56 0.00
N THR A 189 1.43 -27.53 -0.43
CA THR A 189 0.54 -27.61 -1.59
C THR A 189 1.04 -26.81 -2.79
N LEU A 190 1.82 -25.75 -2.58
CA LEU A 190 2.33 -24.89 -3.66
C LEU A 190 3.81 -25.14 -3.88
N GLU A 191 4.24 -25.08 -5.15
CA GLU A 191 5.66 -25.02 -5.49
C GLU A 191 6.20 -23.65 -5.10
N LEU A 192 7.38 -23.61 -4.45
CA LEU A 192 8.06 -22.37 -4.11
C LEU A 192 9.31 -22.22 -4.97
N ARG A 193 9.46 -21.07 -5.63
CA ARG A 193 10.64 -20.74 -6.45
C ARG A 193 11.39 -19.58 -5.84
N SER A 194 12.71 -19.71 -5.73
CA SER A 194 13.56 -18.62 -5.27
C SER A 194 14.31 -18.02 -6.45
N GLU A 195 14.26 -16.69 -6.57
CA GLU A 195 14.94 -15.91 -7.59
C GLU A 195 15.72 -14.80 -6.88
N GLY A 196 17.03 -14.98 -6.74
CA GLY A 196 17.88 -14.10 -5.92
C GLY A 196 17.45 -14.12 -4.46
N VAL A 197 17.11 -12.94 -3.92
CA VAL A 197 16.66 -12.75 -2.53
C VAL A 197 15.15 -12.93 -2.35
N HIS A 198 14.41 -13.14 -3.44
CA HIS A 198 12.95 -13.23 -3.42
C HIS A 198 12.49 -14.68 -3.55
N THR A 199 11.45 -15.04 -2.80
CA THR A 199 10.78 -16.33 -2.93
C THR A 199 9.35 -16.11 -3.38
N PHE A 200 8.90 -16.88 -4.36
CA PHE A 200 7.57 -16.83 -4.95
C PHE A 200 6.85 -18.16 -4.74
N ALA A 201 5.56 -18.12 -4.41
CA ALA A 201 4.67 -19.28 -4.50
C ALA A 201 4.03 -19.34 -5.89
N ILE A 202 4.08 -20.51 -6.52
CA ILE A 202 3.38 -20.78 -7.79
C ILE A 202 1.96 -21.19 -7.44
N LEU A 203 1.02 -20.30 -7.74
CA LEU A 203 -0.38 -20.40 -7.37
C LEU A 203 -1.11 -21.45 -8.23
N LYS A 204 -1.96 -22.23 -7.56
CA LYS A 204 -2.99 -23.07 -8.17
C LYS A 204 -4.27 -22.92 -7.34
N PRO A 205 -5.46 -23.25 -7.86
CA PRO A 205 -6.71 -23.12 -7.12
C PRO A 205 -6.70 -23.89 -5.80
N GLY A 206 -7.27 -23.29 -4.76
CA GLY A 206 -7.43 -23.90 -3.45
C GLY A 206 -7.00 -23.02 -2.28
N ARG A 207 -7.13 -23.58 -1.07
CA ARG A 207 -6.62 -22.96 0.16
C ARG A 207 -5.23 -23.52 0.45
N HIS A 208 -4.26 -22.64 0.65
CA HIS A 208 -2.86 -23.02 0.86
C HIS A 208 -2.31 -22.39 2.13
N GLU A 209 -1.74 -23.22 3.00
CA GLU A 209 -1.01 -22.77 4.18
C GLU A 209 0.46 -22.54 3.82
N ILE A 210 0.98 -21.39 4.21
CA ILE A 210 2.37 -20.99 3.96
C ILE A 210 3.02 -20.72 5.32
N GLU A 211 4.21 -21.29 5.50
CA GLU A 211 5.01 -21.12 6.71
C GLU A 211 6.35 -20.49 6.34
N VAL A 212 6.82 -19.58 7.18
CA VAL A 212 8.20 -19.08 7.17
C VAL A 212 8.85 -19.46 8.49
N ARG A 213 10.10 -19.92 8.42
CA ARG A 213 10.97 -20.13 9.57
C ARG A 213 12.21 -19.27 9.40
N ASP A 214 12.57 -18.52 10.43
CA ASP A 214 13.87 -17.83 10.46
C ASP A 214 14.92 -18.80 11.02
N GLU A 215 15.94 -19.12 10.23
CA GLU A 215 16.97 -20.10 10.63
C GLU A 215 17.83 -19.60 11.79
N ALA A 216 18.03 -18.28 11.90
CA ALA A 216 18.87 -17.69 12.92
C ALA A 216 18.20 -17.72 14.31
N SER A 217 16.92 -17.32 14.40
CA SER A 217 16.17 -17.29 15.67
C SER A 217 15.40 -18.57 15.97
N GLY A 218 15.18 -19.43 14.97
CA GLY A 218 14.35 -20.63 15.07
C GLY A 218 12.84 -20.37 15.10
N LEU A 219 12.41 -19.10 15.12
CA LEU A 219 11.00 -18.71 15.12
C LEU A 219 10.31 -19.12 13.83
N SER A 220 9.01 -19.42 13.90
CA SER A 220 8.17 -19.64 12.72
C SER A 220 6.87 -18.84 12.77
N ALA A 221 6.35 -18.53 11.59
CA ALA A 221 5.06 -17.88 11.40
C ALA A 221 4.30 -18.54 10.26
N LYS A 222 2.97 -18.54 10.35
CA LYS A 222 2.07 -19.16 9.38
C LYS A 222 1.04 -18.16 8.87
N THR A 223 0.64 -18.35 7.63
CA THR A 223 -0.46 -17.62 6.97
C THR A 223 -1.22 -18.59 6.07
N PHE A 224 -2.29 -18.12 5.46
CA PHE A 224 -2.97 -18.84 4.39
C PHE A 224 -3.43 -17.90 3.29
N VAL A 225 -3.44 -18.43 2.07
CA VAL A 225 -3.99 -17.79 0.87
C VAL A 225 -5.11 -18.65 0.28
N ILE A 226 -6.13 -18.01 -0.28
CA ILE A 226 -7.20 -18.66 -1.03
C ILE A 226 -7.04 -18.26 -2.48
N VAL A 227 -6.79 -19.22 -3.36
CA VAL A 227 -6.66 -19.01 -4.79
C VAL A 227 -7.94 -19.51 -5.47
N ARG A 228 -8.54 -18.65 -6.29
CA ARG A 228 -9.73 -18.98 -7.08
C ARG A 228 -9.41 -18.84 -8.57
N GLU A 229 -10.06 -19.65 -9.37
CA GLU A 229 -10.24 -19.34 -10.79
C GLU A 229 -11.45 -18.42 -10.93
N GLU A 230 -11.38 -17.52 -11.91
CA GLU A 230 -12.53 -16.71 -12.33
C GLU A 230 -13.56 -17.56 -13.09
#